data_AF-A0A8R2H5A5-F1
#
_entry.id   AF-A0A8R2H5A5-F1
#
_cell.length_a   1.000
_cell.length_b   1.000
_cell.length_c   1.000
_cell.angle_alpha   90.00
_cell.angle_beta   90.00
_cell.angle_gamma   90.00
#
_symmetry.space_group_name_H-M   'P 1'
#
loop_
_entity.id
_entity.type
_entity.pdbx_description
1 polymer ?
#
loop_
_entity_poly.entity_id
_entity_poly.type
_entity_poly.pdbx_seq_one_letter_code
_entity_poly.pdbx_strand_id
1 'polypeptide(L)'
;MLLEEGGFVKNKIDSKAILRFKFISKKSIQSLKNENFIQKHIDVGQHILSFIKFPIELYPKNCDESLSWNQVQKNTFKLYVGWKIKMDVENIKYAQTIYHRLYNKSYRLMDRSIDILLKEFNFSEEKIRRHSYLIHSDPDNTQAILDNFQNLCGMDLKLILSKHPKIILTPWKTIGQIKKHFEDFGIPESSLAKAPEIYTLGSNTIYERLCKLKETPELASFINNPQVARLIYYYTKVNSRLTYLQSKNCVSLNLLVTNNFSFNRFNCNGNDKGKTNDIMIYLTKELGEDKTMLRTLLERHPYWQYISLLTIRKTYEFLKKKNFTKDQLCHCLQILLYPVDKIEDALVSTQNMKNVSYLRNLSGSINSKYLLPLVLYNLEKDYHFSGDGVWNTNEQTKKIPLSNSPKVTFEDTEELDHEPSTKLLG
;
A
#
# COMPACT_ATOMS: atom_id res chain seq x y z
N MET A 1 -15.95 -18.93 26.23
CA MET A 1 -17.07 -18.21 25.58
C MET A 1 -17.82 -19.09 24.59
N LEU A 2 -17.27 -19.45 23.42
CA LEU A 2 -18.03 -20.23 22.40
C LEU A 2 -18.59 -21.57 22.93
N LEU A 3 -17.77 -22.36 23.63
CA LEU A 3 -18.21 -23.64 24.20
C LEU A 3 -19.27 -23.46 25.31
N GLU A 4 -19.07 -22.46 26.17
CA GLU A 4 -20.03 -22.08 27.21
C GLU A 4 -21.38 -21.70 26.59
N GLU A 5 -21.37 -20.83 25.58
CA GLU A 5 -22.59 -20.43 24.84
C GLU A 5 -23.25 -21.63 24.15
N GLY A 6 -22.44 -22.58 23.67
CA GLY A 6 -22.90 -23.84 23.10
C GLY A 6 -23.42 -24.86 24.12
N GLY A 7 -23.60 -24.49 25.39
CA GLY A 7 -24.20 -25.32 26.44
C GLY A 7 -23.23 -26.29 27.12
N PHE A 8 -21.92 -26.18 26.87
CA PHE A 8 -20.94 -27.05 27.52
C PHE A 8 -20.83 -26.74 29.02
N VAL A 9 -20.81 -27.78 29.85
CA VAL A 9 -20.63 -27.64 31.30
C VAL A 9 -19.23 -27.07 31.58
N LYS A 10 -19.15 -26.02 32.42
CA LYS A 10 -17.90 -25.29 32.70
C LYS A 10 -16.73 -26.19 33.14
N ASN A 11 -17.01 -27.21 33.97
CA ASN A 11 -15.99 -28.17 34.44
C ASN A 11 -15.47 -29.13 33.34
N LYS A 12 -16.14 -29.22 32.19
CA LYS A 12 -15.72 -30.00 31.02
C LYS A 12 -15.02 -29.15 29.96
N ILE A 13 -14.94 -27.84 30.12
CA ILE A 13 -14.18 -26.94 29.25
C ILE A 13 -12.74 -26.90 29.78
N ASP A 14 -12.00 -27.98 29.52
CA ASP A 14 -10.59 -28.12 29.87
C ASP A 14 -9.69 -28.10 28.61
N SER A 15 -8.36 -28.09 28.82
CA SER A 15 -7.39 -28.10 27.71
C SER A 15 -7.55 -29.30 26.78
N LYS A 16 -7.98 -30.47 27.30
CA LYS A 16 -8.19 -31.68 26.49
C LYS A 16 -9.39 -31.52 25.56
N ALA A 17 -10.49 -30.95 26.07
CA ALA A 17 -11.68 -30.65 25.29
C ALA A 17 -11.40 -29.61 24.20
N ILE A 18 -10.61 -28.56 24.52
CA ILE A 18 -10.21 -27.54 23.55
C ILE A 18 -9.37 -28.16 22.42
N LEU A 19 -8.37 -28.99 22.74
CA LEU A 19 -7.54 -29.68 21.74
C LEU A 19 -8.36 -30.61 20.85
N ARG A 20 -9.39 -31.27 21.41
CA ARG A 20 -10.28 -32.18 20.69
C ARG A 20 -11.52 -31.50 20.11
N PHE A 21 -11.62 -30.17 20.16
CA PHE A 21 -12.83 -29.44 19.79
C PHE A 21 -13.33 -29.76 18.37
N LYS A 22 -12.41 -29.92 17.40
CA LYS A 22 -12.77 -30.28 16.02
C LYS A 22 -13.49 -31.63 15.92
N PHE A 23 -13.18 -32.57 16.82
CA PHE A 23 -13.85 -33.87 16.89
C PHE A 23 -15.16 -33.76 17.70
N ILE A 24 -15.10 -33.12 18.87
CA ILE A 24 -16.26 -32.94 19.76
C ILE A 24 -17.40 -32.19 19.05
N SER A 25 -17.10 -31.11 18.32
CA SER A 25 -18.08 -30.32 17.58
C SER A 25 -18.80 -31.07 16.46
N LYS A 26 -18.25 -32.21 15.99
CA LYS A 26 -18.88 -33.06 14.97
C LYS A 26 -19.84 -34.10 15.56
N LYS A 27 -19.81 -34.32 16.88
CA LYS A 27 -20.75 -35.22 17.56
C LYS A 27 -22.15 -34.62 17.57
N SER A 28 -23.16 -35.49 17.56
CA SER A 28 -24.56 -35.09 17.73
C SER A 28 -24.81 -34.49 19.12
N ILE A 29 -25.81 -33.61 19.24
CA ILE A 29 -26.21 -33.06 20.54
C ILE A 29 -26.57 -34.18 21.51
N GLN A 30 -27.31 -35.20 21.04
CA GLN A 30 -27.65 -36.36 21.85
C GLN A 30 -26.40 -37.08 22.41
N SER A 31 -25.37 -37.28 21.58
CA SER A 31 -24.11 -37.91 22.02
C SER A 31 -23.40 -37.05 23.06
N LEU A 32 -23.34 -35.74 22.87
CA LEU A 32 -22.73 -34.81 23.81
C LEU A 32 -23.48 -34.75 25.15
N LYS A 33 -24.82 -34.86 25.13
CA LYS A 33 -25.64 -34.98 26.33
C LYS A 33 -25.40 -36.31 27.07
N ASN A 34 -25.29 -37.41 26.34
CA ASN A 34 -25.00 -38.74 26.92
C ASN A 34 -23.60 -38.78 27.57
N GLU A 35 -22.62 -38.10 26.98
CA GLU A 35 -21.26 -37.97 27.51
C GLU A 35 -21.13 -36.91 28.63
N ASN A 36 -22.24 -36.28 29.04
CA ASN A 36 -22.29 -35.21 30.03
C ASN A 36 -21.44 -33.97 29.67
N PHE A 37 -21.18 -33.73 28.38
CA PHE A 37 -20.61 -32.47 27.93
C PHE A 37 -21.64 -31.34 27.98
N ILE A 38 -22.91 -31.66 27.72
CA ILE A 38 -24.06 -30.72 27.73
C ILE A 38 -25.12 -31.30 28.67
N GLN A 39 -25.81 -30.44 29.44
CA GLN A 39 -26.88 -30.90 30.33
C GLN A 39 -28.11 -31.35 29.52
N LYS A 40 -28.78 -32.41 29.98
CA LYS A 40 -29.86 -33.07 29.21
C LYS A 40 -31.01 -32.13 28.82
N HIS A 41 -31.36 -31.18 29.68
CA HIS A 41 -32.47 -30.25 29.48
C HIS A 41 -32.13 -29.03 28.60
N ILE A 42 -30.86 -28.85 28.21
CA ILE A 42 -30.45 -27.67 27.43
C ILE A 42 -30.79 -27.89 25.95
N ASP A 43 -31.57 -26.98 25.39
CA ASP A 43 -31.63 -26.75 23.95
C ASP A 43 -30.44 -25.86 23.56
N VAL A 44 -29.53 -26.41 22.77
CA VAL A 44 -28.26 -25.74 22.45
C VAL A 44 -28.47 -24.47 21.63
N GLY A 45 -29.37 -24.46 20.65
CA GLY A 45 -29.56 -23.29 19.80
C GLY A 45 -30.28 -22.16 20.52
N GLN A 46 -31.32 -22.48 21.31
CA GLN A 46 -31.99 -21.51 22.18
C GLN A 46 -31.02 -20.97 23.24
N HIS A 47 -30.18 -21.82 23.82
CA HIS A 47 -29.19 -21.39 24.80
C HIS A 47 -28.18 -20.42 24.20
N ILE A 48 -27.63 -20.69 23.01
CA ILE A 48 -26.74 -19.77 22.29
C ILE A 48 -27.41 -18.40 22.08
N LEU A 49 -28.66 -18.41 21.59
CA LEU A 49 -29.41 -17.18 21.29
C LEU A 49 -29.78 -16.39 22.56
N SER A 50 -29.88 -17.05 23.72
CA SER A 50 -30.18 -16.39 24.99
C SER A 50 -29.09 -15.42 25.46
N PHE A 51 -27.86 -15.55 24.95
CA PHE A 51 -26.76 -14.65 25.27
C PHE A 51 -26.78 -13.33 24.50
N ILE A 52 -27.72 -13.18 23.56
CA ILE A 52 -27.88 -12.00 22.72
C ILE A 52 -29.35 -11.54 22.74
N LYS A 53 -29.63 -10.36 22.19
CA LYS A 53 -30.99 -9.78 22.18
C LYS A 53 -31.89 -10.37 21.08
N PHE A 54 -31.77 -11.67 20.81
CA PHE A 54 -32.54 -12.33 19.77
C PHE A 54 -33.98 -12.62 20.25
N PRO A 55 -35.02 -12.29 19.46
CA PRO A 55 -36.41 -12.61 19.80
C PRO A 55 -36.65 -14.11 19.70
N ILE A 56 -36.83 -14.76 20.85
CA ILE A 56 -36.87 -16.22 20.94
C ILE A 56 -38.08 -16.83 20.22
N GLU A 57 -39.10 -16.04 19.95
CA GLU A 57 -40.29 -16.42 19.19
C GLU A 57 -39.97 -16.82 17.75
N LEU A 58 -38.84 -16.31 17.21
CA LEU A 58 -38.34 -16.68 15.88
C LEU A 58 -37.57 -18.00 15.86
N TYR A 59 -37.30 -18.59 17.03
CA TYR A 59 -36.61 -19.86 17.14
C TYR A 59 -37.57 -21.04 16.91
N PRO A 60 -37.21 -22.06 16.11
CA PRO A 60 -38.05 -23.24 15.91
C PRO A 60 -38.36 -23.97 17.22
N LYS A 61 -39.64 -24.35 17.42
CA LYS A 61 -40.09 -25.04 18.65
C LYS A 61 -39.53 -26.45 18.83
N ASN A 62 -39.16 -27.13 17.74
CA ASN A 62 -38.64 -28.50 17.76
C ASN A 62 -37.21 -28.51 17.24
N CYS A 63 -36.27 -28.95 18.09
CA CYS A 63 -34.87 -29.10 17.72
C CYS A 63 -34.50 -30.57 17.51
N ASP A 64 -33.84 -30.82 16.38
CA ASP A 64 -33.32 -32.14 16.05
C ASP A 64 -31.99 -32.38 16.79
N GLU A 65 -32.04 -33.17 17.87
CA GLU A 65 -30.86 -33.53 18.66
C GLU A 65 -29.90 -34.50 17.93
N SER A 66 -30.31 -35.06 16.78
CA SER A 66 -29.44 -35.87 15.93
C SER A 66 -28.38 -35.03 15.22
N LEU A 67 -28.62 -33.73 15.06
CA LEU A 67 -27.69 -32.81 14.43
C LEU A 67 -26.38 -32.68 15.21
N SER A 68 -25.28 -32.53 14.48
CA SER A 68 -23.99 -32.22 15.08
C SER A 68 -24.01 -30.83 15.73
N TRP A 69 -23.22 -30.62 16.79
CA TRP A 69 -23.10 -29.31 17.43
C TRP A 69 -22.70 -28.21 16.43
N ASN A 70 -21.82 -28.53 15.48
CA ASN A 70 -21.43 -27.64 14.39
C ASN A 70 -22.61 -27.32 13.45
N GLN A 71 -23.48 -28.29 13.15
CA GLN A 71 -24.71 -28.05 12.38
C GLN A 71 -25.64 -27.07 13.12
N VAL A 72 -25.84 -27.28 14.42
CA VAL A 72 -26.66 -26.40 15.26
C VAL A 72 -26.09 -24.98 15.23
N GLN A 73 -24.78 -24.82 15.45
CA GLN A 73 -24.09 -23.53 15.33
C GLN A 73 -24.31 -22.85 13.98
N LYS A 74 -24.18 -23.58 12.87
CA LYS A 74 -24.43 -23.03 11.53
C LYS A 74 -25.88 -22.58 11.34
N ASN A 75 -26.84 -23.33 11.87
CA ASN A 75 -28.26 -23.01 11.76
C ASN A 75 -28.62 -21.80 12.62
N THR A 76 -28.12 -21.76 13.86
CA THR A 76 -28.26 -20.60 14.74
C THR A 76 -27.63 -19.35 14.12
N PHE A 77 -26.48 -19.48 13.47
CA PHE A 77 -25.83 -18.36 12.78
C PHE A 77 -26.72 -17.78 11.69
N LYS A 78 -27.32 -18.64 10.85
CA LYS A 78 -28.25 -18.23 9.78
C LYS A 78 -29.44 -17.44 10.34
N LEU A 79 -30.07 -17.94 11.39
CA LEU A 79 -31.19 -17.27 12.06
C LEU A 79 -30.76 -15.89 12.58
N TYR A 80 -29.63 -15.86 13.27
CA TYR A 80 -29.11 -14.64 13.88
C TYR A 80 -28.80 -13.55 12.84
N VAL A 81 -28.01 -13.84 11.81
CA VAL A 81 -27.64 -12.81 10.81
C VAL A 81 -28.80 -12.46 9.88
N GLY A 82 -29.71 -13.42 9.63
CA GLY A 82 -30.97 -13.17 8.93
C GLY A 82 -31.86 -12.19 9.67
N TRP A 83 -31.91 -12.27 11.00
CA TRP A 83 -32.63 -11.32 11.84
C TRP A 83 -31.88 -9.97 11.98
N LYS A 84 -30.61 -10.01 12.41
CA LYS A 84 -29.87 -8.82 12.84
C LYS A 84 -29.54 -7.87 11.70
N ILE A 85 -29.13 -8.40 10.55
CA ILE A 85 -28.66 -7.61 9.40
C ILE A 85 -29.39 -8.00 8.11
N LYS A 86 -30.54 -8.67 8.20
CA LYS A 86 -31.40 -9.04 7.05
C LYS A 86 -30.64 -9.75 5.93
N MET A 87 -29.72 -10.65 6.29
CA MET A 87 -28.95 -11.41 5.31
C MET A 87 -29.79 -12.57 4.77
N ASP A 88 -29.98 -12.64 3.46
CA ASP A 88 -30.70 -13.75 2.82
C ASP A 88 -29.87 -15.05 2.79
N VAL A 89 -30.55 -16.16 2.48
CA VAL A 89 -29.97 -17.50 2.50
C VAL A 89 -28.83 -17.66 1.48
N GLU A 90 -28.88 -16.99 0.33
CA GLU A 90 -27.87 -17.10 -0.72
C GLU A 90 -26.58 -16.38 -0.31
N ASN A 91 -26.71 -15.15 0.17
CA ASN A 91 -25.62 -14.36 0.72
C ASN A 91 -24.98 -15.05 1.93
N ILE A 92 -25.76 -15.68 2.81
CA ILE A 92 -25.18 -16.46 3.92
C ILE A 92 -24.37 -17.64 3.39
N LYS A 93 -24.88 -18.40 2.41
CA LYS A 93 -24.14 -19.51 1.80
C LYS A 93 -22.83 -19.02 1.19
N TYR A 94 -22.86 -17.93 0.41
CA TYR A 94 -21.68 -17.31 -0.18
C TYR A 94 -20.67 -16.82 0.87
N ALA A 95 -21.13 -16.16 1.93
CA ALA A 95 -20.25 -15.74 3.02
C ALA A 95 -19.61 -16.94 3.74
N GLN A 96 -20.33 -18.06 3.88
CA GLN A 96 -19.81 -19.28 4.50
C GLN A 96 -18.80 -20.03 3.61
N THR A 97 -18.90 -19.93 2.27
CA THR A 97 -17.91 -20.53 1.37
C THR A 97 -16.59 -19.77 1.41
N ILE A 98 -16.64 -18.44 1.46
CA ILE A 98 -15.43 -17.59 1.54
C ILE A 98 -14.85 -17.62 2.95
N TYR A 99 -15.69 -17.46 3.97
CA TYR A 99 -15.30 -17.35 5.36
C TYR A 99 -15.77 -18.56 6.16
N HIS A 100 -15.12 -19.71 5.97
CA HIS A 100 -15.50 -21.00 6.60
C HIS A 100 -15.61 -20.98 8.14
N ARG A 101 -15.06 -19.97 8.82
CA ARG A 101 -15.13 -19.82 10.28
C ARG A 101 -16.24 -18.88 10.75
N LEU A 102 -17.07 -18.31 9.86
CA LEU A 102 -18.09 -17.28 10.18
C LEU A 102 -18.96 -17.59 11.39
N TYR A 103 -19.37 -18.85 11.50
CA TYR A 103 -20.23 -19.35 12.56
C TYR A 103 -19.46 -19.93 13.77
N ASN A 104 -18.12 -19.99 13.72
CA ASN A 104 -17.26 -20.53 14.79
C ASN A 104 -16.71 -19.41 15.69
N LYS A 105 -17.58 -18.49 16.11
CA LYS A 105 -17.26 -17.39 17.01
C LYS A 105 -18.38 -17.22 18.03
N SER A 106 -18.03 -16.67 19.20
CA SER A 106 -19.00 -16.30 20.23
C SER A 106 -20.04 -15.33 19.67
N TYR A 107 -21.32 -15.59 19.95
CA TYR A 107 -22.43 -14.74 19.52
C TYR A 107 -22.46 -13.43 20.30
N ARG A 108 -22.01 -13.44 21.56
CA ARG A 108 -21.81 -12.21 22.35
C ARG A 108 -20.83 -11.27 21.67
N LEU A 109 -19.69 -11.81 21.24
CA LEU A 109 -18.69 -11.01 20.53
C LEU A 109 -19.22 -10.54 19.17
N MET A 110 -19.90 -11.41 18.44
CA MET A 110 -20.47 -11.10 17.13
C MET A 110 -21.54 -9.99 17.21
N ASP A 111 -22.45 -10.07 18.17
CA ASP A 111 -23.50 -9.07 18.40
C ASP A 111 -22.91 -7.73 18.80
N ARG A 112 -21.93 -7.73 19.71
CA ARG A 112 -21.23 -6.51 20.09
C ARG A 112 -20.47 -5.88 18.91
N SER A 113 -19.80 -6.68 18.08
CA SER A 113 -19.12 -6.19 16.88
C SER A 113 -20.09 -5.59 15.87
N ILE A 114 -21.21 -6.26 15.59
CA ILE A 114 -22.23 -5.72 14.68
C ILE A 114 -22.85 -4.44 15.25
N ASP A 115 -23.10 -4.37 16.56
CA ASP A 115 -23.62 -3.17 17.22
C ASP A 115 -22.66 -1.98 17.07
N ILE A 116 -21.36 -2.17 17.29
CA ILE A 116 -20.36 -1.10 17.10
C ILE A 116 -20.34 -0.65 15.62
N LEU A 117 -20.38 -1.59 14.68
CA LEU A 117 -20.41 -1.26 13.25
C LEU A 117 -21.66 -0.46 12.85
N LEU A 118 -22.84 -0.85 13.34
CA LEU A 118 -24.11 -0.19 13.03
C LEU A 118 -24.23 1.18 13.73
N LYS A 119 -23.90 1.26 15.02
CA LYS A 119 -24.22 2.41 15.89
C LYS A 119 -23.10 3.43 15.98
N GLU A 120 -21.85 2.98 15.98
CA GLU A 120 -20.70 3.87 16.20
C GLU A 120 -20.03 4.23 14.88
N PHE A 121 -19.86 3.26 13.98
CA PHE A 121 -19.35 3.48 12.62
C PHE A 121 -20.43 3.94 11.63
N ASN A 122 -21.71 3.87 11.99
CA ASN A 122 -22.84 4.19 11.12
C ASN A 122 -22.84 3.41 9.80
N PHE A 123 -22.38 2.15 9.83
CA PHE A 123 -22.49 1.28 8.66
C PHE A 123 -23.94 0.88 8.45
N SER A 124 -24.37 0.81 7.19
CA SER A 124 -25.66 0.21 6.87
C SER A 124 -25.58 -1.32 7.02
N GLU A 125 -26.72 -1.95 7.31
CA GLU A 125 -26.85 -3.41 7.29
C GLU A 125 -26.33 -3.99 5.96
N GLU A 126 -26.65 -3.34 4.84
CA GLU A 126 -26.19 -3.74 3.51
C GLU A 126 -24.68 -3.74 3.37
N LYS A 127 -24.00 -2.73 3.93
CA LYS A 127 -22.55 -2.64 3.89
C LYS A 127 -21.91 -3.79 4.67
N ILE A 128 -22.47 -4.14 5.84
CA ILE A 128 -22.00 -5.29 6.62
C ILE A 128 -22.24 -6.59 5.85
N ARG A 129 -23.37 -6.75 5.15
CA ARG A 129 -23.63 -7.93 4.29
C ARG A 129 -22.60 -8.05 3.16
N ARG A 130 -22.31 -6.96 2.44
CA ARG A 130 -21.29 -6.92 1.36
C ARG A 130 -19.88 -7.20 1.88
N HIS A 131 -19.62 -6.90 3.15
CA HIS A 131 -18.33 -7.14 3.82
C HIS A 131 -18.48 -8.10 4.99
N SER A 132 -19.02 -9.29 4.73
CA SER A 132 -19.38 -10.28 5.76
C SER A 132 -18.23 -10.69 6.68
N TYR A 133 -16.97 -10.54 6.27
CA TYR A 133 -15.81 -10.71 7.16
C TYR A 133 -15.83 -9.78 8.39
N LEU A 134 -16.53 -8.65 8.34
CA LEU A 134 -16.64 -7.70 9.46
C LEU A 134 -17.41 -8.28 10.64
N ILE A 135 -18.28 -9.27 10.41
CA ILE A 135 -18.97 -10.01 11.46
C ILE A 135 -17.97 -10.68 12.43
N HIS A 136 -16.74 -10.95 11.94
CA HIS A 136 -15.64 -11.50 12.72
C HIS A 136 -14.72 -10.49 13.38
N SER A 137 -14.95 -9.19 13.20
CA SER A 137 -14.15 -8.17 13.89
C SER A 137 -14.19 -8.39 15.41
N ASP A 138 -13.06 -8.16 16.08
CA ASP A 138 -12.97 -8.22 17.53
C ASP A 138 -13.56 -6.92 18.12
N PRO A 139 -14.66 -6.98 18.90
CA PRO A 139 -15.33 -5.77 19.36
C PRO A 139 -14.42 -4.88 20.21
N ASP A 140 -13.52 -5.45 21.01
CA ASP A 140 -12.61 -4.67 21.85
C ASP A 140 -11.55 -3.97 21.01
N ASN A 141 -11.05 -4.64 19.97
CA ASN A 141 -10.16 -4.01 19.00
C ASN A 141 -10.86 -2.92 18.20
N THR A 142 -12.06 -3.19 17.70
CA THR A 142 -12.84 -2.26 16.88
C THR A 142 -13.21 -1.01 17.68
N GLN A 143 -13.56 -1.16 18.96
CA GLN A 143 -13.75 -0.02 19.87
C GLN A 143 -12.44 0.74 20.08
N ALA A 144 -11.35 0.04 20.38
CA ALA A 144 -10.06 0.68 20.62
C ALA A 144 -9.57 1.49 19.40
N ILE A 145 -9.93 1.10 18.16
CA ILE A 145 -9.63 1.91 16.98
C ILE A 145 -10.36 3.28 17.04
N LEU A 146 -11.64 3.30 17.41
CA LEU A 146 -12.41 4.54 17.58
C LEU A 146 -11.86 5.42 18.71
N ASP A 147 -11.51 4.79 19.83
CA ASP A 147 -11.06 5.50 21.03
C ASP A 147 -9.67 6.13 20.84
N ASN A 148 -8.78 5.49 20.08
CA ASN A 148 -7.38 5.90 19.93
C ASN A 148 -7.11 6.73 18.67
N PHE A 149 -8.00 6.71 17.68
CA PHE A 149 -7.78 7.41 16.42
C PHE A 149 -8.98 8.27 16.03
N GLN A 150 -8.79 9.58 15.93
CA GLN A 150 -9.78 10.46 15.30
C GLN A 150 -9.61 10.53 13.78
N ASN A 151 -8.36 10.50 13.32
CA ASN A 151 -7.99 10.62 11.92
C ASN A 151 -7.01 9.52 11.51
N LEU A 152 -7.15 9.07 10.26
CA LEU A 152 -6.26 8.11 9.61
C LEU A 152 -5.99 8.58 8.17
N CYS A 153 -4.72 8.56 7.74
CA CYS A 153 -4.31 9.11 6.43
C CYS A 153 -4.66 10.60 6.25
N GLY A 154 -4.75 11.37 7.35
CA GLY A 154 -5.18 12.77 7.30
C GLY A 154 -6.67 12.98 6.97
N MET A 155 -7.48 11.93 7.06
CA MET A 155 -8.93 11.97 6.87
C MET A 155 -9.65 11.47 8.12
N ASP A 156 -10.92 11.83 8.25
CA ASP A 156 -11.80 11.31 9.30
C ASP A 156 -11.77 9.77 9.31
N LEU A 157 -11.59 9.19 10.51
CA LEU A 157 -11.46 7.75 10.69
C LEU A 157 -12.68 7.00 10.12
N LYS A 158 -13.91 7.46 10.42
CA LYS A 158 -15.13 6.76 10.00
C LYS A 158 -15.28 6.79 8.48
N LEU A 159 -14.94 7.91 7.84
CA LEU A 159 -14.92 8.03 6.39
C LEU A 159 -13.95 7.02 5.77
N ILE A 160 -12.73 6.90 6.31
CA ILE A 160 -11.73 5.95 5.79
C ILE A 160 -12.13 4.51 6.00
N LEU A 161 -12.59 4.15 7.20
CA LEU A 161 -13.02 2.79 7.49
C LEU A 161 -14.31 2.42 6.75
N SER A 162 -15.16 3.39 6.41
CA SER A 162 -16.26 3.16 5.47
C SER A 162 -15.75 2.79 4.08
N LYS A 163 -14.73 3.48 3.54
CA LYS A 163 -14.17 3.15 2.21
C LYS A 163 -13.31 1.88 2.22
N HIS A 164 -12.58 1.64 3.30
CA HIS A 164 -11.63 0.53 3.45
C HIS A 164 -11.91 -0.28 4.73
N PRO A 165 -13.06 -0.97 4.81
CA PRO A 165 -13.52 -1.64 6.04
C PRO A 165 -12.60 -2.75 6.55
N LYS A 166 -11.78 -3.34 5.67
CA LYS A 166 -10.82 -4.40 6.03
C LYS A 166 -9.80 -3.95 7.09
N ILE A 167 -9.52 -2.64 7.19
CA ILE A 167 -8.61 -2.09 8.20
C ILE A 167 -9.11 -2.36 9.64
N ILE A 168 -10.43 -2.50 9.84
CA ILE A 168 -11.04 -2.79 11.15
C ILE A 168 -10.52 -4.12 11.73
N LEU A 169 -10.11 -5.06 10.87
CA LEU A 169 -9.56 -6.35 11.29
C LEU A 169 -8.11 -6.27 11.78
N THR A 170 -7.41 -5.15 11.54
CA THR A 170 -6.05 -4.95 12.00
C THR A 170 -6.05 -4.56 13.48
N PRO A 171 -5.16 -5.12 14.31
CA PRO A 171 -4.99 -4.67 15.69
C PRO A 171 -4.70 -3.17 15.77
N TRP A 172 -5.40 -2.43 16.64
CA TRP A 172 -5.25 -0.98 16.77
C TRP A 172 -3.80 -0.58 17.10
N LYS A 173 -3.09 -1.41 17.87
CA LYS A 173 -1.66 -1.24 18.16
C LYS A 173 -0.80 -1.32 16.91
N THR A 174 -1.12 -2.23 15.99
CA THR A 174 -0.42 -2.37 14.70
C THR A 174 -0.67 -1.16 13.82
N ILE A 175 -1.89 -0.61 13.80
CA ILE A 175 -2.18 0.65 13.10
C ILE A 175 -1.29 1.78 13.64
N GLY A 176 -1.21 1.93 14.97
CA GLY A 176 -0.36 2.93 15.62
C GLY A 176 1.13 2.75 15.30
N GLN A 177 1.63 1.51 15.28
CA GLN A 177 3.01 1.20 14.89
C GLN A 177 3.30 1.56 13.43
N ILE A 178 2.37 1.26 12.51
CA ILE A 178 2.51 1.61 11.09
C ILE A 178 2.61 3.14 10.94
N LYS A 179 1.74 3.90 11.61
CA LYS A 179 1.82 5.37 11.62
C LYS A 179 3.20 5.86 12.05
N LYS A 180 3.70 5.32 13.18
CA LYS A 180 5.01 5.66 13.72
C LYS A 180 6.14 5.34 12.73
N HIS A 181 6.11 4.19 12.06
CA HIS A 181 7.13 3.86 11.06
C HIS A 181 7.16 4.84 9.89
N PHE A 182 6.01 5.31 9.40
CA PHE A 182 5.99 6.33 8.35
C PHE A 182 6.55 7.67 8.83
N GLU A 183 6.22 8.07 10.05
CA GLU A 183 6.76 9.27 10.71
C GLU A 183 8.29 9.18 10.90
N ASP A 184 8.80 8.08 11.44
CA ASP A 184 10.23 7.81 11.64
C ASP A 184 11.01 7.87 10.31
N PHE A 185 10.35 7.56 9.19
CA PHE A 185 10.94 7.62 7.85
C PHE A 185 10.76 8.98 7.16
N GLY A 186 10.13 9.95 7.81
CA GLY A 186 9.90 11.30 7.28
C GLY A 186 8.82 11.35 6.19
N ILE A 187 7.92 10.38 6.16
CA ILE A 187 6.83 10.31 5.18
C ILE A 187 5.55 10.89 5.82
N PRO A 188 4.97 11.96 5.26
CA PRO A 188 3.79 12.58 5.84
C PRO A 188 2.56 11.67 5.73
N GLU A 189 1.69 11.73 6.73
CA GLU A 189 0.47 10.91 6.79
C GLU A 189 -0.45 11.13 5.58
N SER A 190 -0.43 12.32 4.97
CA SER A 190 -1.16 12.63 3.74
C SER A 190 -0.75 11.77 2.54
N SER A 191 0.49 11.26 2.50
CA SER A 191 0.93 10.32 1.44
C SER A 191 0.27 8.95 1.58
N LEU A 192 -0.23 8.61 2.76
CA LEU A 192 -0.95 7.35 3.01
C LEU A 192 -2.38 7.39 2.45
N ALA A 193 -2.93 8.58 2.18
CA ALA A 193 -4.27 8.75 1.61
C ALA A 193 -4.43 8.07 0.24
N LYS A 194 -3.33 7.88 -0.50
CA LYS A 194 -3.32 7.20 -1.80
C LYS A 194 -3.29 5.67 -1.71
N ALA A 195 -3.05 5.11 -0.53
CA ALA A 195 -3.10 3.67 -0.26
C ALA A 195 -3.48 3.38 1.20
N PRO A 196 -4.72 3.68 1.65
CA PRO A 196 -5.15 3.39 3.03
C PRO A 196 -5.09 1.89 3.37
N GLU A 197 -5.14 1.02 2.37
CA GLU A 197 -5.01 -0.44 2.52
C GLU A 197 -3.68 -0.86 3.14
N ILE A 198 -2.70 0.04 3.23
CA ILE A 198 -1.43 -0.22 3.88
C ILE A 198 -1.59 -0.66 5.35
N TYR A 199 -2.65 -0.21 6.02
CA TYR A 199 -2.97 -0.63 7.38
C TYR A 199 -3.51 -2.06 7.49
N THR A 200 -3.71 -2.76 6.37
CA THR A 200 -4.08 -4.20 6.38
C THR A 200 -2.85 -5.11 6.45
N LEU A 201 -1.64 -4.56 6.33
CA LEU A 201 -0.38 -5.28 6.41
C LEU A 201 0.13 -5.35 7.86
N GLY A 202 1.04 -6.28 8.14
CA GLY A 202 1.73 -6.33 9.43
C GLY A 202 2.74 -5.20 9.59
N SER A 203 2.88 -4.64 10.79
CA SER A 203 3.82 -3.53 11.08
C SER A 203 5.27 -3.90 10.73
N ASN A 204 5.72 -5.10 11.08
CA ASN A 204 7.06 -5.60 10.73
C ASN A 204 7.27 -5.62 9.22
N THR A 205 6.27 -6.08 8.45
CA THR A 205 6.35 -6.10 6.98
C THR A 205 6.46 -4.69 6.40
N ILE A 206 5.74 -3.72 6.95
CA ILE A 206 5.85 -2.31 6.54
C ILE A 206 7.25 -1.79 6.84
N TYR A 207 7.75 -2.01 8.06
CA TYR A 207 9.09 -1.57 8.46
C TYR A 207 10.19 -2.15 7.57
N GLU A 208 10.17 -3.46 7.32
CA GLU A 208 11.13 -4.12 6.42
C GLU A 208 11.09 -3.54 5.01
N ARG A 209 9.90 -3.27 4.46
CA ARG A 209 9.74 -2.69 3.12
C ARG A 209 10.20 -1.23 3.07
N LEU A 210 10.01 -0.47 4.15
CA LEU A 210 10.52 0.90 4.28
C LEU A 210 12.05 0.93 4.33
N CYS A 211 12.69 0.02 5.08
CA CYS A 211 14.15 -0.14 5.07
C CYS A 211 14.66 -0.43 3.65
N LYS A 212 14.07 -1.44 2.98
CA LYS A 212 14.47 -1.81 1.62
C LYS A 212 14.24 -0.69 0.59
N LEU A 213 13.18 0.10 0.76
CA LEU A 213 12.94 1.30 -0.07
C LEU A 213 14.08 2.32 0.08
N LYS A 214 14.61 2.54 1.29
CA LYS A 214 15.76 3.43 1.50
C LYS A 214 17.08 2.83 0.98
N GLU A 215 17.26 1.52 1.11
CA GLU A 215 18.47 0.81 0.66
C GLU A 215 18.57 0.74 -0.87
N THR A 216 17.44 0.66 -1.57
CA THR A 216 17.39 0.56 -3.04
C THR A 216 17.48 1.95 -3.67
N PRO A 217 18.59 2.33 -4.36
CA PRO A 217 18.81 3.71 -4.83
C PRO A 217 17.69 4.27 -5.72
N GLU A 218 17.12 3.43 -6.58
CA GLU A 218 16.02 3.77 -7.48
C GLU A 218 14.75 4.09 -6.70
N LEU A 219 14.42 3.30 -5.67
CA LEU A 219 13.21 3.48 -4.87
C LEU A 219 13.36 4.60 -3.85
N ALA A 220 14.57 4.78 -3.29
CA ALA A 220 14.89 5.85 -2.35
C ALA A 220 14.65 7.24 -2.95
N SER A 221 14.74 7.35 -4.28
CA SER A 221 14.41 8.57 -5.05
C SER A 221 12.95 8.98 -4.93
N PHE A 222 12.05 8.04 -4.63
CA PHE A 222 10.62 8.27 -4.55
C PHE A 222 10.07 8.42 -3.12
N ILE A 223 10.92 8.48 -2.09
CA ILE A 223 10.47 8.56 -0.69
C ILE A 223 9.54 9.77 -0.43
N ASN A 224 9.74 10.86 -1.18
CA ASN A 224 8.96 12.09 -1.06
C ASN A 224 7.72 12.13 -1.98
N ASN A 225 7.49 11.06 -2.75
CA ASN A 225 6.38 11.03 -3.69
C ASN A 225 5.06 10.79 -2.94
N PRO A 226 3.95 11.49 -3.29
CA PRO A 226 2.64 11.24 -2.70
C PRO A 226 2.12 9.80 -2.86
N GLN A 227 2.69 9.03 -3.78
CA GLN A 227 2.35 7.62 -4.01
C GLN A 227 3.33 6.64 -3.35
N VAL A 228 4.25 7.10 -2.49
CA VAL A 228 5.22 6.22 -1.80
C VAL A 228 4.53 5.08 -1.04
N ALA A 229 3.35 5.32 -0.48
CA ALA A 229 2.56 4.28 0.19
C ALA A 229 2.18 3.12 -0.75
N ARG A 230 1.89 3.41 -2.04
CA ARG A 230 1.61 2.38 -3.05
C ARG A 230 2.85 1.54 -3.37
N LEU A 231 4.05 2.14 -3.34
CA LEU A 231 5.30 1.38 -3.50
C LEU A 231 5.47 0.35 -2.39
N ILE A 232 5.20 0.76 -1.15
CA ILE A 232 5.29 -0.13 0.01
C ILE A 232 4.20 -1.20 -0.02
N TYR A 233 2.97 -0.84 -0.35
CA TYR A 233 1.87 -1.80 -0.42
C TYR A 233 2.11 -2.88 -1.49
N TYR A 234 2.50 -2.47 -2.71
CA TYR A 234 2.75 -3.35 -3.85
C TYR A 234 4.21 -3.79 -4.00
N TYR A 235 4.98 -3.83 -2.91
CA TYR A 235 6.43 -4.02 -2.91
C TYR A 235 6.93 -5.18 -3.80
N THR A 236 6.30 -6.36 -3.74
CA THR A 236 6.69 -7.52 -4.56
C THR A 236 6.56 -7.24 -6.06
N LYS A 237 5.43 -6.65 -6.48
CA LYS A 237 5.17 -6.23 -7.87
C LYS A 237 6.16 -5.14 -8.31
N VAL A 238 6.38 -4.16 -7.44
CA VAL A 238 7.32 -3.06 -7.67
C VAL A 238 8.72 -3.58 -7.92
N ASN A 239 9.22 -4.51 -7.11
CA ASN A 239 10.55 -5.07 -7.30
C ASN A 239 10.68 -5.88 -8.59
N SER A 240 9.69 -6.70 -8.94
CA SER A 240 9.68 -7.43 -10.21
C SER A 240 9.76 -6.48 -11.40
N ARG A 241 8.98 -5.39 -11.36
CA ARG A 241 8.99 -4.37 -12.42
C ARG A 241 10.23 -3.50 -12.42
N LEU A 242 10.81 -3.22 -11.25
CA LEU A 242 12.02 -2.43 -11.14
C LEU A 242 13.17 -3.12 -11.87
N THR A 243 13.37 -4.41 -11.63
CA THR A 243 14.40 -5.21 -12.32
C THR A 243 14.22 -5.15 -13.84
N TYR A 244 12.97 -5.23 -14.32
CA TYR A 244 12.66 -5.09 -15.74
C TYR A 244 12.97 -3.68 -16.29
N LEU A 245 12.50 -2.63 -15.62
CA LEU A 245 12.65 -1.24 -16.08
C LEU A 245 14.09 -0.72 -15.98
N GLN A 246 14.88 -1.23 -15.04
CA GLN A 246 16.32 -0.97 -14.96
C GLN A 246 17.04 -1.42 -16.23
N SER A 247 16.71 -2.60 -16.76
CA SER A 247 17.28 -3.08 -18.04
C SER A 247 16.94 -2.19 -19.25
N LYS A 248 15.96 -1.29 -19.10
CA LYS A 248 15.46 -0.38 -20.13
C LYS A 248 15.79 1.09 -19.85
N ASN A 249 16.55 1.39 -18.78
CA ASN A 249 16.83 2.76 -18.34
C ASN A 249 15.58 3.65 -18.20
N CYS A 250 14.43 3.07 -17.85
CA CYS A 250 13.13 3.76 -17.82
C CYS A 250 12.37 3.53 -16.51
N VAL A 251 13.01 3.87 -15.38
CA VAL A 251 12.37 3.75 -14.07
C VAL A 251 11.47 4.97 -13.82
N SER A 252 10.20 4.70 -13.58
CA SER A 252 9.16 5.68 -13.28
C SER A 252 8.22 5.13 -12.23
N LEU A 253 7.85 5.95 -11.24
CA LEU A 253 7.01 5.47 -10.15
C LEU A 253 5.66 4.98 -10.66
N ASN A 254 5.06 5.69 -11.61
CA ASN A 254 3.76 5.32 -12.14
C ASN A 254 3.79 3.94 -12.80
N LEU A 255 4.86 3.60 -13.51
CA LEU A 255 5.02 2.27 -14.10
C LEU A 255 5.23 1.19 -13.04
N LEU A 256 5.91 1.50 -11.95
CA LEU A 256 6.11 0.57 -10.84
C LEU A 256 4.80 0.22 -10.13
N VAL A 257 3.89 1.19 -9.96
CA VAL A 257 2.66 0.99 -9.15
C VAL A 257 1.38 0.73 -9.96
N THR A 258 1.38 0.94 -11.28
CA THR A 258 0.17 0.81 -12.11
C THR A 258 -0.34 -0.64 -12.22
N ASN A 259 -1.52 -0.86 -12.79
CA ASN A 259 -2.05 -2.21 -13.04
C ASN A 259 -1.31 -2.89 -14.21
N ASN A 260 -1.44 -4.22 -14.32
CA ASN A 260 -0.75 -5.00 -15.36
C ASN A 260 -1.14 -4.56 -16.77
N PHE A 261 -2.41 -4.25 -17.01
CA PHE A 261 -2.90 -3.76 -18.30
C PHE A 261 -2.19 -2.48 -18.76
N SER A 262 -2.12 -1.47 -17.89
CA SER A 262 -1.48 -0.18 -18.21
C SER A 262 0.03 -0.33 -18.37
N PHE A 263 0.65 -1.19 -17.55
CA PHE A 263 2.07 -1.50 -17.67
C PHE A 263 2.40 -2.18 -19.00
N ASN A 264 1.61 -3.17 -19.41
CA ASN A 264 1.79 -3.86 -20.69
C ASN A 264 1.54 -2.92 -21.88
N ARG A 265 0.53 -2.05 -21.80
CA ARG A 265 0.30 -1.01 -22.81
C ARG A 265 1.48 -0.06 -22.95
N PHE A 266 2.13 0.31 -21.84
CA PHE A 266 3.38 1.07 -21.89
C PHE A 266 4.50 0.27 -22.59
N ASN A 267 4.69 -0.99 -22.24
CA ASN A 267 5.71 -1.83 -22.89
C ASN A 267 5.50 -1.96 -24.41
N CYS A 268 4.26 -1.92 -24.89
CA CYS A 268 3.94 -1.93 -26.32
C CYS A 268 4.14 -0.57 -27.00
N ASN A 269 3.82 0.54 -26.31
CA ASN A 269 3.70 1.87 -26.94
C ASN A 269 4.85 2.85 -26.60
N GLY A 270 5.72 2.50 -25.64
CA GLY A 270 6.99 3.18 -25.36
C GLY A 270 6.94 4.57 -24.72
N ASN A 271 5.77 5.09 -24.32
CA ASN A 271 5.65 6.49 -23.88
C ASN A 271 5.13 6.62 -22.44
N ASP A 272 6.00 7.05 -21.50
CA ASP A 272 5.65 7.24 -20.09
C ASP A 272 5.62 8.72 -19.70
N LYS A 273 4.41 9.24 -19.51
CA LYS A 273 4.18 10.60 -19.03
C LYS A 273 4.44 10.77 -17.52
N GLY A 274 4.56 9.67 -16.76
CA GLY A 274 4.71 9.66 -15.31
C GLY A 274 6.08 10.12 -14.82
N LYS A 275 7.14 9.68 -15.50
CA LYS A 275 8.54 10.04 -15.22
C LYS A 275 8.76 11.54 -15.07
N THR A 276 8.13 12.32 -15.95
CA THR A 276 8.19 13.78 -15.95
C THR A 276 7.69 14.39 -14.64
N ASN A 277 6.60 13.84 -14.08
CA ASN A 277 5.99 14.36 -12.87
C ASN A 277 6.84 14.07 -11.63
N ASP A 278 7.49 12.90 -11.58
CA ASP A 278 8.35 12.52 -10.47
C ASP A 278 9.60 13.40 -10.39
N ILE A 279 10.20 13.75 -11.53
CA ILE A 279 11.31 14.72 -11.63
C ILE A 279 10.88 16.08 -11.06
N MET A 280 9.69 16.56 -11.43
CA MET A 280 9.20 17.84 -10.95
C MET A 280 8.99 17.85 -9.43
N ILE A 281 8.39 16.78 -8.88
CA ILE A 281 8.16 16.66 -7.43
C ILE A 281 9.48 16.71 -6.66
N TYR A 282 10.49 15.96 -7.15
CA TYR A 282 11.81 15.94 -6.53
C TYR A 282 12.49 17.32 -6.57
N LEU A 283 12.57 17.95 -7.74
CA LEU A 283 13.25 19.25 -7.90
C LEU A 283 12.54 20.38 -7.16
N THR A 284 11.21 20.40 -7.14
CA THR A 284 10.43 21.40 -6.39
C THR A 284 10.77 21.33 -4.90
N LYS A 285 10.91 20.12 -4.33
CA LYS A 285 11.29 19.95 -2.93
C LYS A 285 12.72 20.43 -2.66
N GLU A 286 13.66 20.05 -3.52
CA GLU A 286 15.08 20.32 -3.29
C GLU A 286 15.46 21.79 -3.52
N LEU A 287 14.95 22.39 -4.61
CA LEU A 287 15.24 23.77 -4.99
C LEU A 287 14.31 24.78 -4.31
N GLY A 288 13.07 24.40 -3.98
CA GLY A 288 12.07 25.30 -3.39
C GLY A 288 11.37 26.21 -4.39
N GLU A 289 11.53 25.95 -5.69
CA GLU A 289 10.98 26.74 -6.80
C GLU A 289 9.67 26.17 -7.35
N ASP A 290 8.91 27.00 -8.07
CA ASP A 290 7.64 26.58 -8.67
C ASP A 290 7.82 25.52 -9.76
N LYS A 291 6.88 24.56 -9.77
CA LYS A 291 6.86 23.42 -10.71
C LYS A 291 6.80 23.86 -12.17
N THR A 292 6.07 24.92 -12.50
CA THR A 292 5.93 25.38 -13.90
C THR A 292 7.23 26.00 -14.39
N MET A 293 7.89 26.81 -13.55
CA MET A 293 9.20 27.41 -13.85
C MET A 293 10.27 26.34 -14.08
N LEU A 294 10.40 25.36 -13.18
CA LEU A 294 11.37 24.27 -13.31
C LEU A 294 11.16 23.45 -14.58
N ARG A 295 9.89 23.21 -14.96
CA ARG A 295 9.56 22.54 -16.22
C ARG A 295 10.03 23.33 -17.43
N THR A 296 9.72 24.63 -17.51
CA THR A 296 10.15 25.48 -18.64
C THR A 296 11.66 25.55 -18.79
N LEU A 297 12.41 25.50 -17.69
CA LEU A 297 13.88 25.46 -17.72
C LEU A 297 14.40 24.12 -18.27
N LEU A 298 13.83 23.00 -17.87
CA LEU A 298 14.23 21.67 -18.36
C LEU A 298 13.84 21.41 -19.81
N GLU A 299 12.69 21.95 -20.25
CA GLU A 299 12.21 21.84 -21.64
C GLU A 299 13.17 22.43 -22.68
N ARG A 300 14.13 23.26 -22.26
CA ARG A 300 15.21 23.76 -23.12
C ARG A 300 16.15 22.67 -23.61
N HIS A 301 16.22 21.52 -22.95
CA HIS A 301 17.08 20.41 -23.35
C HIS A 301 16.26 19.33 -24.07
N PRO A 302 16.60 18.91 -25.30
CA PRO A 302 15.75 18.04 -26.12
C PRO A 302 15.44 16.69 -25.47
N TYR A 303 16.39 16.14 -24.70
CA TYR A 303 16.25 14.81 -24.09
C TYR A 303 15.83 14.79 -22.62
N TRP A 304 15.37 15.90 -22.05
CA TRP A 304 15.12 16.01 -20.60
C TRP A 304 14.14 14.95 -20.07
N GLN A 305 13.14 14.53 -20.87
CA GLN A 305 12.17 13.49 -20.51
C GLN A 305 12.77 12.07 -20.51
N TYR A 306 13.87 11.88 -21.22
CA TYR A 306 14.54 10.59 -21.33
C TYR A 306 15.57 10.35 -20.22
N ILE A 307 15.94 11.38 -19.45
CA ILE A 307 16.88 11.23 -18.34
C ILE A 307 16.19 10.69 -17.08
N SER A 308 16.80 9.70 -16.44
CA SER A 308 16.25 9.07 -15.23
C SER A 308 16.27 10.02 -14.03
N LEU A 309 15.28 9.90 -13.14
CA LEU A 309 15.27 10.64 -11.86
C LEU A 309 16.53 10.33 -11.03
N LEU A 310 17.03 9.09 -11.08
CA LEU A 310 18.23 8.68 -10.37
C LEU A 310 19.46 9.48 -10.81
N THR A 311 19.64 9.68 -12.13
CA THR A 311 20.72 10.51 -12.68
C THR A 311 20.62 11.94 -12.14
N ILE A 312 19.43 12.54 -12.24
CA ILE A 312 19.17 13.91 -11.75
C ILE A 312 19.49 14.04 -10.26
N ARG A 313 19.08 13.07 -9.44
CA ARG A 313 19.36 13.04 -8.01
C ARG A 313 20.85 12.92 -7.71
N LYS A 314 21.55 11.97 -8.36
CA LYS A 314 23.01 11.78 -8.19
C LYS A 314 23.77 13.06 -8.52
N THR A 315 23.41 13.70 -9.63
CA THR A 315 24.04 14.93 -10.08
C THR A 315 23.75 16.10 -9.15
N TYR A 316 22.51 16.27 -8.71
CA TYR A 316 22.17 17.30 -7.72
C TYR A 316 22.95 17.14 -6.41
N GLU A 317 23.01 15.93 -5.86
CA GLU A 317 23.76 15.64 -4.62
C GLU A 317 25.26 15.88 -4.79
N PHE A 318 25.83 15.53 -5.94
CA PHE A 318 27.23 15.82 -6.26
C PHE A 318 27.52 17.34 -6.29
N LEU A 319 26.70 18.11 -6.99
CA LEU A 319 26.87 19.56 -7.08
C LEU A 319 26.64 20.26 -5.73
N LYS A 320 25.68 19.79 -4.94
CA LYS A 320 25.46 20.25 -3.57
C LYS A 320 26.69 20.02 -2.69
N LYS A 321 27.32 18.83 -2.78
CA LYS A 321 28.59 18.53 -2.07
C LYS A 321 29.76 19.41 -2.51
N LYS A 322 29.75 19.91 -3.75
CA LYS A 322 30.72 20.89 -4.27
C LYS A 322 30.38 22.34 -3.89
N ASN A 323 29.40 22.56 -3.00
CA ASN A 323 28.97 23.86 -2.47
C ASN A 323 28.36 24.81 -3.52
N PHE A 324 27.72 24.28 -4.58
CA PHE A 324 26.91 25.11 -5.46
C PHE A 324 25.60 25.51 -4.79
N THR A 325 25.24 26.79 -4.94
CA THR A 325 24.00 27.35 -4.37
C THR A 325 22.78 26.95 -5.18
N LYS A 326 21.60 26.96 -4.54
CA LYS A 326 20.32 26.66 -5.22
C LYS A 326 20.05 27.59 -6.40
N ASP A 327 20.37 28.88 -6.24
CA ASP A 327 20.21 29.90 -7.28
C ASP A 327 21.08 29.60 -8.52
N GLN A 328 22.34 29.20 -8.31
CA GLN A 328 23.22 28.78 -9.40
C GLN A 328 22.70 27.53 -10.13
N LEU A 329 22.15 26.57 -9.38
CA LEU A 329 21.55 25.36 -9.96
C LEU A 329 20.28 25.69 -10.74
N CYS A 330 19.47 26.65 -10.29
CA CYS A 330 18.29 27.10 -11.02
C CYS A 330 18.68 27.81 -12.33
N HIS A 331 19.72 28.63 -12.31
CA HIS A 331 20.25 29.30 -13.51
C HIS A 331 20.81 28.32 -14.55
N CYS A 332 21.30 27.14 -14.11
CA CYS A 332 21.92 26.14 -14.98
C CYS A 332 21.28 24.75 -14.80
N LEU A 333 19.95 24.68 -14.76
CA LEU A 333 19.22 23.47 -14.37
C LEU A 333 19.49 22.26 -15.29
N GLN A 334 19.81 22.50 -16.57
CA GLN A 334 20.09 21.44 -17.55
C GLN A 334 21.32 20.61 -17.16
N ILE A 335 22.24 21.14 -16.35
CA ILE A 335 23.41 20.38 -15.90
C ILE A 335 23.01 19.12 -15.12
N LEU A 336 21.84 19.12 -14.47
CA LEU A 336 21.34 17.97 -13.72
C LEU A 336 21.02 16.76 -14.62
N LEU A 337 20.92 16.97 -15.93
CA LEU A 337 20.64 15.93 -16.91
C LEU A 337 21.88 15.07 -17.24
N TYR A 338 23.07 15.54 -16.89
CA TYR A 338 24.32 14.90 -17.25
C TYR A 338 24.81 13.93 -16.16
N PRO A 339 25.47 12.83 -16.56
CA PRO A 339 26.15 11.91 -15.65
C PRO A 339 27.23 12.62 -14.81
N VAL A 340 27.39 12.19 -13.55
CA VAL A 340 28.32 12.80 -12.57
C VAL A 340 29.77 12.75 -13.05
N ASP A 341 30.18 11.64 -13.63
CA ASP A 341 31.52 11.41 -14.18
C ASP A 341 31.87 12.46 -15.25
N LYS A 342 30.97 12.71 -16.20
CA LYS A 342 31.17 13.75 -17.22
C LYS A 342 31.25 15.15 -16.62
N ILE A 343 30.42 15.46 -15.63
CA ILE A 343 30.44 16.77 -14.98
C ILE A 343 31.75 16.98 -14.22
N GLU A 344 32.28 15.93 -13.57
CA GLU A 344 33.56 15.99 -12.87
C GLU A 344 34.71 16.26 -13.84
N ASP A 345 34.77 15.53 -14.96
CA ASP A 345 35.77 15.76 -16.01
C ASP A 345 35.66 17.16 -16.64
N ALA A 346 34.43 17.61 -16.87
CA ALA A 346 34.16 18.93 -17.42
C ALA A 346 34.49 20.06 -16.43
N LEU A 347 34.30 19.87 -15.12
CA LEU A 347 34.72 20.81 -14.09
C LEU A 347 36.25 21.01 -14.11
N VAL A 348 37.01 19.90 -14.15
CA VAL A 348 38.48 19.94 -14.22
C VAL A 348 38.93 20.63 -15.51
N SER A 349 38.34 20.23 -16.64
CA SER A 349 38.66 20.78 -17.96
C SER A 349 38.36 22.29 -18.03
N THR A 350 37.22 22.71 -17.50
CA THR A 350 36.81 24.13 -17.45
C THR A 350 37.77 24.95 -16.59
N GLN A 351 38.19 24.43 -15.44
CA GLN A 351 39.13 25.13 -14.56
C GLN A 351 40.51 25.32 -15.20
N ASN A 352 40.91 24.46 -16.13
CA ASN A 352 42.19 24.53 -16.84
C ASN A 352 42.14 25.35 -18.14
N MET A 353 40.99 25.90 -18.51
CA MET A 353 40.85 26.70 -19.74
C MET A 353 41.63 28.02 -19.68
N LYS A 354 42.59 28.19 -20.60
CA LYS A 354 43.41 29.41 -20.69
C LYS A 354 42.65 30.59 -21.32
N ASN A 355 41.67 30.29 -22.17
CA ASN A 355 40.88 31.25 -22.95
C ASN A 355 39.76 31.97 -22.16
N VAL A 356 39.64 31.71 -20.85
CA VAL A 356 38.65 32.35 -19.96
C VAL A 356 39.31 33.13 -18.82
N SER A 357 40.55 33.60 -19.02
CA SER A 357 41.33 34.33 -18.01
C SER A 357 40.60 35.56 -17.44
N TYR A 358 39.83 36.27 -18.27
CA TYR A 358 39.04 37.44 -17.87
C TYR A 358 37.85 37.12 -16.94
N LEU A 359 37.47 35.85 -16.81
CA LEU A 359 36.42 35.40 -15.90
C LEU A 359 36.98 34.90 -14.56
N ARG A 360 38.31 34.91 -14.39
CA ARG A 360 38.98 34.47 -13.17
C ARG A 360 39.05 35.61 -12.15
N ASN A 361 38.91 35.25 -10.89
CA ASN A 361 39.14 36.17 -9.77
C ASN A 361 40.65 36.29 -9.45
N LEU A 362 40.98 37.13 -8.48
CA LEU A 362 42.35 37.34 -8.00
C LEU A 362 43.05 36.05 -7.51
N SER A 363 42.28 35.02 -7.13
CA SER A 363 42.81 33.70 -6.74
C SER A 363 43.06 32.74 -7.93
N GLY A 364 42.84 33.19 -9.16
CA GLY A 364 43.01 32.40 -10.37
C GLY A 364 41.87 31.40 -10.64
N SER A 365 40.82 31.37 -9.80
CA SER A 365 39.65 30.52 -9.98
C SER A 365 38.57 31.23 -10.79
N ILE A 366 37.84 30.48 -11.63
CA ILE A 366 36.72 31.04 -12.40
C ILE A 366 35.63 31.50 -11.43
N ASN A 367 35.08 32.69 -11.65
CA ASN A 367 34.01 33.21 -10.83
C ASN A 367 32.84 32.20 -10.79
N SER A 368 32.38 31.89 -9.58
CA SER A 368 31.39 30.83 -9.33
C SER A 368 30.10 31.00 -10.14
N LYS A 369 29.69 32.24 -10.46
CA LYS A 369 28.51 32.52 -11.30
C LYS A 369 28.64 32.02 -12.75
N TYR A 370 29.86 31.90 -13.27
CA TYR A 370 30.10 31.50 -14.66
C TYR A 370 30.55 30.05 -14.79
N LEU A 371 30.91 29.39 -13.68
CA LEU A 371 31.49 28.06 -13.70
C LEU A 371 30.51 27.02 -14.28
N LEU A 372 29.29 26.90 -13.75
CA LEU A 372 28.32 25.91 -14.25
C LEU A 372 27.91 26.13 -15.71
N PRO A 373 27.62 27.36 -16.17
CA PRO A 373 27.39 27.62 -17.60
C PRO A 373 28.56 27.19 -18.49
N LEU A 374 29.81 27.44 -18.08
CA LEU A 374 31.00 27.04 -18.84
C LEU A 374 31.21 25.53 -18.85
N VAL A 375 30.89 24.85 -17.74
CA VAL A 375 30.89 23.39 -17.66
C VAL A 375 29.87 22.81 -18.64
N LEU A 376 28.65 23.35 -18.64
CA LEU A 376 27.61 22.93 -19.58
C LEU A 376 28.03 23.17 -21.04
N TYR A 377 28.66 24.32 -21.33
CA TYR A 377 29.25 24.57 -22.64
C TYR A 377 30.29 23.51 -23.02
N ASN A 378 31.19 23.15 -22.11
CA ASN A 378 32.21 22.12 -22.37
C ASN A 378 31.63 20.72 -22.56
N LEU A 379 30.52 20.41 -21.90
CA LEU A 379 29.81 19.14 -22.08
C LEU A 379 29.16 19.02 -23.46
N GLU A 380 28.71 20.14 -24.05
CA GLU A 380 27.92 20.14 -25.27
C GLU A 380 28.67 20.60 -26.54
N LYS A 381 29.80 21.29 -26.40
CA LYS A 381 30.55 21.83 -27.55
C LYS A 381 30.93 20.74 -28.56
N ASP A 382 31.30 19.55 -28.08
CA ASP A 382 31.75 18.42 -28.90
C ASP A 382 30.56 17.68 -29.55
N TYR A 383 29.34 17.96 -29.07
CA TYR A 383 28.08 17.44 -29.57
C TYR A 383 27.26 18.51 -30.32
N HIS A 384 27.88 19.66 -30.64
CA HIS A 384 27.22 20.77 -31.32
C HIS A 384 25.91 21.23 -30.67
N PHE A 385 25.80 21.12 -29.34
CA PHE A 385 24.60 21.48 -28.59
C PHE A 385 23.33 20.71 -29.02
N SER A 386 23.50 19.49 -29.56
CA SER A 386 22.38 18.59 -29.87
C SER A 386 21.70 18.05 -28.61
N GLY A 387 22.34 18.17 -27.44
CA GLY A 387 21.91 17.54 -26.20
C GLY A 387 22.38 16.09 -26.06
N ASP A 388 23.13 15.54 -27.03
CA ASP A 388 23.62 14.15 -26.98
C ASP A 388 24.73 13.95 -25.92
N GLY A 389 25.25 15.04 -25.35
CA GLY A 389 26.25 14.99 -24.29
C GLY A 389 25.77 14.30 -23.01
N VAL A 390 24.45 14.15 -22.82
CA VAL A 390 23.85 13.42 -21.69
C VAL A 390 24.06 11.91 -21.73
N TRP A 391 24.40 11.33 -22.88
CA TRP A 391 24.53 9.88 -23.04
C TRP A 391 25.94 9.39 -22.70
N ASN A 392 26.06 8.29 -21.95
CA ASN A 392 27.36 7.65 -21.71
C ASN A 392 27.86 6.99 -23.00
N THR A 393 28.86 7.60 -23.66
CA THR A 393 29.47 7.09 -24.89
C THR A 393 30.20 5.75 -24.69
N ASN A 394 30.48 5.36 -23.44
CA ASN A 394 31.08 4.07 -23.10
C ASN A 394 30.08 2.92 -23.01
N GLU A 395 28.78 3.22 -22.97
CA GLU A 395 27.76 2.20 -23.23
C GLU A 395 27.55 2.15 -24.74
N GLN A 396 28.42 1.41 -25.44
CA GLN A 396 28.04 0.89 -26.75
C GLN A 396 26.70 0.21 -26.56
N THR A 397 25.65 0.87 -27.03
CA THR A 397 24.33 0.31 -27.23
C THR A 397 24.53 -1.00 -27.97
N LYS A 398 24.50 -2.12 -27.24
CA LYS A 398 24.05 -3.38 -27.81
C LYS A 398 22.66 -3.05 -28.33
N LYS A 399 22.55 -2.75 -29.63
CA LYS A 399 21.29 -2.73 -30.34
C LYS A 399 20.73 -4.13 -30.19
N ILE A 400 19.98 -4.37 -29.11
CA ILE A 400 19.19 -5.58 -28.98
C ILE A 400 18.14 -5.47 -30.09
N PRO A 401 18.13 -6.36 -31.09
CA PRO A 401 17.12 -6.34 -32.12
C PRO A 401 15.74 -6.36 -31.46
N LEU A 402 14.79 -5.55 -31.97
CA LEU A 402 13.40 -5.50 -31.51
C LEU A 402 12.67 -6.85 -31.58
N SER A 403 13.32 -7.94 -32.03
CA SER A 403 12.74 -9.27 -32.13
C SER A 403 12.88 -10.15 -30.89
N ASN A 404 13.74 -9.80 -29.91
CA ASN A 404 14.07 -10.72 -28.80
C ASN A 404 13.79 -10.13 -27.41
N SER A 405 12.71 -9.37 -27.22
CA SER A 405 12.20 -9.15 -25.86
C SER A 405 11.58 -10.46 -25.36
N PRO A 406 12.06 -11.07 -24.25
CA PRO A 406 11.34 -12.18 -23.66
C PRO A 406 9.91 -11.72 -23.36
N LYS A 407 8.92 -12.51 -23.78
CA LYS A 407 7.54 -12.35 -23.31
C LYS A 407 7.55 -12.66 -21.82
N VAL A 408 7.87 -11.67 -21.00
CA VAL A 408 7.69 -11.77 -19.55
C VAL A 408 6.19 -11.63 -19.31
N THR A 409 5.51 -12.75 -19.20
CA THR A 409 4.16 -12.80 -18.65
C THR A 409 4.27 -12.51 -17.17
N PHE A 410 3.86 -11.31 -16.76
CA PHE A 410 3.67 -11.00 -15.36
C PHE A 410 2.37 -11.72 -14.94
N GLU A 411 2.50 -12.79 -14.16
CA GLU A 411 1.35 -13.50 -13.61
C GLU A 411 0.49 -12.52 -12.80
N ASP A 412 -0.82 -12.64 -12.96
CA ASP A 412 -1.80 -12.02 -12.09
C ASP A 412 -1.67 -12.67 -10.72
N THR A 413 -0.78 -12.15 -9.87
CA THR A 413 -0.96 -12.34 -8.42
C THR A 413 -2.35 -11.80 -8.13
N GLU A 414 -3.25 -12.63 -7.58
CA GLU A 414 -4.63 -12.29 -7.21
C GLU A 414 -4.71 -10.90 -6.56
N GLU A 415 -4.78 -9.88 -7.41
CA GLU A 415 -5.17 -8.54 -7.04
C GLU A 415 -6.66 -8.74 -6.81
N LEU A 416 -7.06 -8.77 -5.53
CA LEU A 416 -8.41 -8.37 -5.21
C LEU A 416 -8.53 -6.97 -5.81
N ASP A 417 -9.08 -6.91 -7.01
CA ASP A 417 -9.52 -5.70 -7.69
C ASP A 417 -10.43 -4.98 -6.71
N HIS A 418 -9.82 -4.14 -5.88
CA HIS A 418 -10.49 -2.97 -5.38
C HIS A 418 -10.62 -2.09 -6.61
N GLU A 419 -11.67 -2.35 -7.41
CA GLU A 419 -12.18 -1.33 -8.30
C GLU A 419 -12.26 -0.05 -7.46
N PRO A 420 -11.51 1.00 -7.80
CA PRO A 420 -11.73 2.28 -7.17
C PRO A 420 -13.19 2.59 -7.42
N SER A 421 -13.98 2.72 -6.36
CA SER A 421 -15.38 3.12 -6.44
C SER A 421 -15.43 4.58 -6.94
N THR A 422 -15.18 4.77 -8.24
CA THR A 422 -15.29 6.02 -8.99
C THR A 422 -16.65 6.14 -9.67
N LYS A 423 -17.61 5.31 -9.29
CA LYS A 423 -19.02 5.44 -9.70
C LYS A 423 -19.93 5.56 -8.47
N LEU A 424 -19.78 6.63 -7.71
CA LEU A 424 -20.83 7.16 -6.83
C LEU A 424 -20.77 8.69 -6.85
N LEU A 425 -21.10 9.25 -8.02
CA LEU A 425 -21.78 10.54 -8.13
C LEU A 425 -23.12 10.22 -8.79
N GLY A 426 -24.18 10.35 -8.01
CA GLY A 426 -25.55 9.99 -8.29
C GLY A 426 -26.32 10.04 -6.99
#